data_AF-A0A3D2J7G8-F1
#
_entry.id   AF-A0A3D2J7G8-F1
#
_cell.length_a   1.000
_cell.length_b   1.000
_cell.length_c   1.000
_cell.angle_alpha   90.00
_cell.angle_beta   90.00
_cell.angle_gamma   90.00
#
_symmetry.space_group_name_H-M   'P 1'
#
loop_
_entity.id
_entity.type
_entity.pdbx_description
1 polymer ?
#
loop_
_entity_poly.entity_id
_entity_poly.type
_entity_poly.pdbx_seq_one_letter_code
_entity_poly.pdbx_strand_id
1 'polypeptide(L)'
;MSKTFERILEMPTQPWVALGDFLDDWRRSAKDDRFELVKDPIVSAGSQLELQRWAAFCAATAEWLCWQDKLPFPDWTNKEEYHLSEPWFLYPGDLLKPWQLATTPTPYRMRRIFGGDHMLDRA
;
A
#
# COMPACT_ATOMS: atom_id res chain seq x y z
N MET A 1 -8.82 4.69 2.13
CA MET A 1 -7.48 4.42 2.65
C MET A 1 -7.40 4.76 4.13
N SER A 2 -7.80 5.96 4.61
CA SER A 2 -7.85 6.26 6.06
C SER A 2 -8.59 5.18 6.87
N LYS A 3 -9.85 4.89 6.51
CA LYS A 3 -10.65 3.83 7.14
C LYS A 3 -10.00 2.44 7.09
N THR A 4 -9.29 2.15 6.00
CA THR A 4 -8.57 0.89 5.82
C THR A 4 -7.44 0.78 6.83
N PHE A 5 -6.66 1.85 7.00
CA PHE A 5 -5.54 1.88 7.92
C PHE A 5 -5.99 1.92 9.39
N GLU A 6 -7.10 2.61 9.71
CA GLU A 6 -7.74 2.53 11.03
C GLU A 6 -8.07 1.07 11.41
N ARG A 7 -8.65 0.30 10.48
CA ARG A 7 -8.90 -1.14 10.70
C ARG A 7 -7.62 -1.95 10.89
N ILE A 8 -6.52 -1.58 10.23
CA ILE A 8 -5.21 -2.21 10.45
C ILE A 8 -4.69 -1.92 11.87
N LEU A 9 -4.91 -0.70 12.39
CA LEU A 9 -4.54 -0.36 13.77
C LEU A 9 -5.36 -1.15 14.80
N GLU A 10 -6.66 -1.31 14.55
CA GLU A 10 -7.56 -2.07 15.42
C GLU A 10 -7.25 -3.58 15.41
N MET A 11 -6.85 -4.12 14.26
CA MET A 11 -6.58 -5.56 14.06
C MET A 11 -5.25 -5.79 13.32
N PRO A 12 -4.09 -5.53 13.97
CA PRO A 12 -2.77 -5.56 13.32
C PRO A 12 -2.33 -6.96 12.87
N THR A 13 -3.02 -8.02 13.30
CA THR A 13 -2.76 -9.41 12.87
C THR A 13 -3.39 -9.76 11.53
N GLN A 14 -4.31 -8.94 11.00
CA GLN A 14 -5.04 -9.21 9.74
C GLN A 14 -5.05 -8.05 8.74
N PRO A 15 -3.90 -7.40 8.46
CA PRO A 15 -3.84 -6.22 7.59
C PRO A 15 -4.32 -6.50 6.17
N TRP A 16 -4.05 -7.72 5.67
CA TRP A 16 -4.48 -8.17 4.34
C TRP A 16 -5.99 -8.23 4.18
N VAL A 17 -6.76 -8.46 5.25
CA VAL A 17 -8.23 -8.48 5.18
C VAL A 17 -8.74 -7.07 4.92
N ALA A 18 -8.27 -6.08 5.70
CA ALA A 18 -8.64 -4.68 5.50
C ALA A 18 -8.24 -4.16 4.12
N LEU A 19 -7.02 -4.46 3.66
CA LEU A 19 -6.57 -4.12 2.32
C LEU A 19 -7.37 -4.83 1.23
N GLY A 20 -7.69 -6.10 1.43
CA GLY A 20 -8.53 -6.86 0.54
C GLY A 20 -9.89 -6.18 0.34
N ASP A 21 -10.57 -5.82 1.42
CA ASP A 21 -11.87 -5.14 1.35
C ASP A 21 -11.77 -3.80 0.61
N PHE A 22 -10.71 -3.03 0.88
CA PHE A 22 -10.45 -1.78 0.17
C PHE A 22 -10.28 -1.99 -1.35
N LEU A 23 -9.55 -3.04 -1.77
CA LEU A 23 -9.39 -3.37 -3.18
C LEU A 23 -10.72 -3.78 -3.83
N ASP A 24 -11.58 -4.49 -3.09
CA ASP A 24 -12.92 -4.83 -3.57
C ASP A 24 -13.78 -3.57 -3.76
N ASP A 25 -13.75 -2.65 -2.79
CA ASP A 25 -14.43 -1.35 -2.89
C ASP A 25 -13.93 -0.56 -4.11
N TRP A 26 -12.60 -0.43 -4.27
CA TRP A 26 -11.99 0.24 -5.42
C TRP A 26 -12.47 -0.34 -6.76
N ARG A 27 -12.47 -1.66 -6.88
CA ARG A 27 -12.89 -2.37 -8.10
C ARG A 27 -14.38 -2.21 -8.40
N ARG A 28 -15.22 -2.12 -7.37
CA ARG A 28 -16.68 -1.95 -7.49
C ARG A 28 -17.12 -0.51 -7.72
N SER A 29 -16.33 0.48 -7.28
CA SER A 29 -16.60 1.89 -7.50
C SER A 29 -16.49 2.28 -8.97
N ALA A 30 -17.35 3.22 -9.38
CA ALA A 30 -17.20 3.92 -10.65
C ALA A 30 -15.88 4.72 -10.63
N LYS A 31 -15.28 4.91 -11.80
CA LYS A 31 -13.96 5.52 -11.92
C LYS A 31 -13.88 6.91 -11.25
N ASP A 32 -14.92 7.71 -11.40
CA ASP A 32 -14.99 9.07 -10.87
C ASP A 32 -15.07 9.10 -9.33
N ASP A 33 -15.55 8.02 -8.71
CA ASP A 33 -15.67 7.90 -7.25
C ASP A 33 -14.42 7.31 -6.58
N ARG A 34 -13.54 6.66 -7.35
CA ARG A 34 -12.37 5.95 -6.79
C ARG A 34 -11.42 6.87 -6.04
N PHE A 35 -11.25 8.11 -6.52
CA PHE A 35 -10.37 9.07 -5.87
C PHE A 35 -10.83 9.40 -4.44
N GLU A 36 -12.14 9.41 -4.18
CA GLU A 36 -12.71 9.64 -2.84
C GLU A 36 -12.27 8.57 -1.83
N LEU A 37 -11.97 7.35 -2.30
CA LEU A 37 -11.46 6.29 -1.45
C LEU A 37 -10.03 6.53 -0.97
N VAL A 38 -9.26 7.40 -1.62
CA VAL A 38 -7.82 7.62 -1.33
C VAL A 38 -7.44 9.07 -1.07
N LYS A 39 -8.36 10.02 -1.25
CA LYS A 39 -8.09 11.45 -1.08
C LYS A 39 -7.57 11.80 0.31
N ASP A 40 -8.13 11.16 1.34
CA ASP A 40 -7.83 11.49 2.73
C ASP A 40 -6.58 10.73 3.21
N PRO A 41 -5.65 11.42 3.90
CA PRO A 41 -4.47 10.79 4.45
C PRO A 41 -4.83 9.74 5.49
N ILE A 42 -3.96 8.75 5.66
CA ILE A 42 -4.08 7.80 6.77
C ILE A 42 -3.67 8.46 8.09
N VAL A 43 -4.20 7.94 9.20
CA VAL A 43 -3.74 8.30 10.54
C VAL A 43 -2.29 7.87 10.77
N SER A 44 -1.59 8.52 11.71
CA SER A 44 -0.19 8.19 12.00
C SER A 44 -0.04 6.75 12.49
N ALA A 45 0.95 6.04 11.94
CA ALA A 45 1.34 4.69 12.35
C ALA A 45 2.07 4.63 13.70
N GLY A 46 2.41 5.77 14.30
CA GLY A 46 3.26 5.82 15.48
C GLY A 46 4.68 5.31 15.21
N SER A 47 5.28 4.67 16.22
CA SER A 47 6.68 4.20 16.20
C SER A 47 6.85 2.70 15.99
N GLN A 48 5.76 1.94 15.82
CA GLN A 48 5.84 0.50 15.60
C GLN A 48 6.23 0.19 14.15
N LEU A 49 7.36 -0.51 13.96
CA LEU A 49 7.91 -0.81 12.64
C LEU A 49 6.91 -1.51 11.71
N GLU A 50 6.16 -2.50 12.22
CA GLU A 50 5.15 -3.21 11.42
C GLU A 50 4.03 -2.27 10.94
N LEU A 51 3.56 -1.36 11.81
CA LEU A 51 2.54 -0.38 11.40
C LEU A 51 3.10 0.63 10.39
N GLN A 52 4.37 1.03 10.52
CA GLN A 52 5.05 1.88 9.55
C GLN A 52 5.17 1.20 8.18
N ARG A 53 5.49 -0.09 8.15
CA ARG A 53 5.49 -0.92 6.92
C ARG A 53 4.14 -0.90 6.24
N TRP A 54 3.07 -1.11 7.01
CA TRP A 54 1.70 -1.07 6.48
C TRP A 54 1.26 0.32 6.03
N ALA A 55 1.66 1.38 6.72
CA ALA A 55 1.38 2.75 6.30
C ALA A 55 2.05 3.08 4.96
N ALA A 56 3.33 2.73 4.83
CA ALA A 56 4.08 2.86 3.57
C ALA A 56 3.43 2.04 2.44
N PHE A 57 2.95 0.83 2.75
CA PHE A 57 2.22 -0.02 1.79
C PHE A 57 0.91 0.62 1.33
N CYS A 58 0.13 1.17 2.25
CA CYS A 58 -1.12 1.87 1.96
C CYS A 58 -0.87 3.09 1.06
N ALA A 59 0.18 3.87 1.33
CA ALA A 59 0.58 5.00 0.50
C ALA A 59 0.96 4.56 -0.93
N ALA A 60 1.83 3.54 -1.04
CA ALA A 60 2.22 2.98 -2.33
C ALA A 60 1.02 2.41 -3.12
N THR A 61 0.09 1.75 -2.43
CA THR A 61 -1.10 1.17 -3.03
C THR A 61 -2.04 2.24 -3.56
N ALA A 62 -2.28 3.30 -2.80
CA ALA A 62 -3.10 4.42 -3.27
C ALA A 62 -2.51 5.05 -4.55
N GLU A 63 -1.19 5.31 -4.56
CA GLU A 63 -0.51 5.88 -5.72
C GLU A 63 -0.52 4.93 -6.93
N TRP A 64 -0.27 3.65 -6.70
CA TRP A 64 -0.29 2.62 -7.75
C TRP A 64 -1.66 2.50 -8.42
N LEU A 65 -2.74 2.43 -7.63
CA LEU A 65 -4.10 2.34 -8.14
C LEU A 65 -4.50 3.61 -8.91
N CYS A 66 -4.15 4.79 -8.40
CA CYS A 66 -4.37 6.04 -9.13
C CYS A 66 -3.62 6.05 -10.47
N TRP A 67 -2.37 5.57 -10.50
CA TRP A 67 -1.61 5.46 -11.75
C TRP A 67 -2.28 4.53 -12.76
N GLN A 68 -2.70 3.33 -12.32
CA GLN A 68 -3.38 2.36 -13.19
C GLN A 68 -4.67 2.93 -13.80
N ASP A 69 -5.44 3.68 -13.00
CA ASP A 69 -6.70 4.27 -13.44
C ASP A 69 -6.56 5.66 -14.07
N LYS A 70 -5.34 6.20 -14.19
CA LYS A 70 -5.08 7.57 -14.71
C LYS A 70 -5.80 8.66 -13.90
N LEU A 71 -5.79 8.51 -12.57
CA LEU A 71 -6.28 9.48 -11.59
C LEU A 71 -5.10 10.28 -11.01
N PRO A 72 -5.34 11.49 -10.47
CA PRO A 72 -4.29 12.22 -9.76
C PRO A 72 -3.79 11.45 -8.54
N PHE A 73 -2.52 11.66 -8.18
CA PHE A 73 -1.95 11.07 -6.97
C PHE A 73 -2.37 11.88 -5.75
N PRO A 74 -2.79 11.24 -4.65
CA PRO A 74 -3.07 11.97 -3.42
C PRO A 74 -1.79 12.57 -2.84
N ASP A 75 -1.77 13.87 -2.56
CA ASP A 75 -0.58 14.61 -2.10
C ASP A 75 0.07 13.99 -0.86
N TRP A 76 -0.73 13.39 0.01
CA TRP A 76 -0.24 12.78 1.24
C TRP A 76 0.67 11.58 0.99
N THR A 77 0.52 10.87 -0.12
CA THR A 77 1.28 9.64 -0.38
C THR A 77 2.80 9.89 -0.44
N ASN A 78 3.24 11.08 -0.86
CA ASN A 78 4.66 11.44 -1.04
C ASN A 78 5.36 11.93 0.24
N LYS A 79 4.69 11.93 1.40
CA LYS A 79 5.32 12.35 2.65
C LYS A 79 6.41 11.37 3.08
N GLU A 80 7.51 11.89 3.63
CA GLU A 80 8.67 11.10 4.09
C GLU A 80 8.29 10.04 5.13
N GLU A 81 7.24 10.26 5.92
CA GLU A 81 6.73 9.30 6.91
C GLU A 81 6.28 7.96 6.29
N TYR A 82 6.04 7.91 4.98
CA TYR A 82 5.69 6.69 4.24
C TYR A 82 6.90 6.06 3.51
N HIS A 83 8.12 6.55 3.75
CA HIS A 83 9.34 5.95 3.23
C HIS A 83 10.03 5.15 4.33
N LEU A 84 10.20 3.85 4.08
CA LEU A 84 10.90 2.98 5.03
C LEU A 84 12.40 3.29 5.02
N SER A 85 13.02 3.22 6.20
CA SER A 85 14.48 3.29 6.34
C SER A 85 15.15 2.04 5.78
N GLU A 86 14.57 0.87 6.04
CA GLU A 86 15.07 -0.43 5.62
C GLU A 86 14.13 -1.10 4.59
N PRO A 87 14.68 -1.88 3.64
CA PRO A 87 13.89 -2.69 2.73
C PRO A 87 12.91 -3.64 3.44
N TRP A 88 11.67 -3.67 2.95
CA TRP A 88 10.68 -4.64 3.37
C TRP A 88 10.35 -5.59 2.22
N PHE A 89 10.80 -6.84 2.35
CA PHE A 89 10.48 -7.93 1.44
C PHE A 89 9.26 -8.68 1.96
N LEU A 90 8.20 -8.75 1.15
CA LEU A 90 6.95 -9.41 1.51
C LEU A 90 7.08 -10.92 1.54
N TYR A 91 7.85 -11.48 0.60
CA TYR A 91 8.14 -12.91 0.57
C TYR A 91 9.51 -13.16 1.19
N PRO A 92 9.59 -13.98 2.27
CA PRO A 92 10.85 -14.29 2.93
C PRO A 92 11.73 -15.19 2.06
N GLY A 93 13.03 -15.14 2.32
CA GLY A 93 14.03 -15.98 1.64
C GLY A 93 14.74 -15.28 0.47
N ASP A 94 15.99 -15.68 0.25
CA ASP A 94 16.86 -14.99 -0.71
C ASP A 94 16.56 -15.33 -2.18
N LEU A 95 15.97 -16.50 -2.44
CA LEU A 95 15.68 -16.97 -3.80
C LEU A 95 14.71 -16.06 -4.55
N LEU A 96 13.75 -15.45 -3.84
CA LEU A 96 12.74 -14.58 -4.44
C LEU A 96 13.15 -13.10 -4.49
N LYS A 97 14.24 -12.70 -3.82
CA LYS A 97 14.67 -11.30 -3.80
C LYS A 97 14.94 -10.71 -5.19
N PRO A 98 15.64 -11.40 -6.11
CA PRO A 98 15.88 -10.86 -7.45
C PRO A 98 14.58 -10.57 -8.21
N TRP A 99 13.60 -11.48 -8.14
CA TRP A 99 12.29 -11.28 -8.75
C TRP A 99 11.53 -10.12 -8.08
N GLN A 100 11.46 -10.08 -6.76
CA GLN A 100 10.80 -8.99 -6.02
C GLN A 100 11.42 -7.62 -6.38
N LEU A 101 12.75 -7.51 -6.49
CA LEU A 101 13.40 -6.26 -6.89
C LEU A 101 13.08 -5.86 -8.35
N ALA A 102 13.02 -6.84 -9.24
CA ALA A 102 12.83 -6.62 -10.67
C ALA A 102 11.39 -6.23 -11.04
N THR A 103 10.38 -6.87 -10.44
CA THR A 103 8.98 -6.73 -10.88
C THR A 103 8.13 -5.82 -9.99
N THR A 104 8.61 -5.44 -8.81
CA THR A 104 7.83 -4.54 -7.93
C THR A 104 7.56 -3.18 -8.60
N PRO A 105 6.29 -2.70 -8.64
CA PRO A 105 5.98 -1.40 -9.22
C PRO A 105 6.66 -0.22 -8.52
N THR A 106 6.88 0.86 -9.28
CA THR A 106 7.64 2.05 -8.84
C THR A 106 7.14 2.67 -7.53
N PRO A 107 5.83 2.87 -7.29
CA PRO A 107 5.35 3.46 -6.02
C PRO A 107 5.80 2.69 -4.78
N TYR A 108 5.90 1.36 -4.87
CA TYR A 108 6.39 0.51 -3.79
C TYR A 108 7.91 0.57 -3.65
N ARG A 109 8.64 0.51 -4.78
CA ARG A 109 10.12 0.58 -4.78
C ARG A 109 10.64 1.89 -4.18
N MET A 110 10.00 3.01 -4.48
CA MET A 110 10.36 4.33 -3.91
C MET A 110 10.26 4.35 -2.37
N ARG A 111 9.43 3.48 -1.79
CA ARG A 111 9.22 3.32 -0.34
C ARG A 111 9.95 2.10 0.23
N ARG A 112 10.86 1.51 -0.54
CA ARG A 112 11.65 0.29 -0.21
C ARG A 112 10.80 -0.94 0.09
N ILE A 113 9.62 -1.04 -0.51
CA ILE A 113 8.75 -2.21 -0.41
C ILE A 113 8.99 -3.07 -1.64
N PHE A 114 9.13 -4.39 -1.43
CA PHE A 114 9.42 -5.35 -2.49
C PHE A 114 8.57 -6.61 -2.30
N GLY A 115 7.73 -6.91 -3.28
CA GLY A 115 6.89 -8.12 -3.31
C GLY A 115 6.49 -8.56 -4.72
N GLY A 116 7.10 -7.98 -5.74
CA GLY A 116 6.82 -8.28 -7.14
C GLY A 116 5.54 -7.64 -7.67
N ASP A 117 5.05 -8.15 -8.79
CA ASP A 117 3.95 -7.60 -9.58
C ASP A 117 2.56 -8.14 -9.19
N HIS A 118 2.51 -9.17 -8.35
CA HIS A 118 1.28 -9.85 -7.93
C HIS A 118 0.83 -9.52 -6.49
N MET A 119 1.41 -8.49 -5.86
CA MET A 119 1.14 -8.18 -4.43
C MET A 119 -0.32 -7.84 -4.09
N LEU A 120 -1.09 -7.39 -5.08
CA LEU A 120 -2.50 -7.00 -4.92
C LEU A 120 -3.48 -8.02 -5.53
N ASP A 121 -2.95 -9.13 -6.04
CA ASP A 121 -3.77 -10.21 -6.56
C ASP A 121 -4.36 -10.98 -5.39
N ARG A 122 -5.66 -11.27 -5.46
CA ARG A 122 -6.28 -12.22 -4.53
C ARG A 122 -6.03 -13.62 -5.08
N ALA A 123 -5.58 -14.53 -4.20
CA ALA A 123 -5.55 -15.96 -4.46
C ALA A 123 -6.96 -16.55 -4.54
#